data_AF-A0A848YIF1-F1
#
_entry.id   AF-A0A848YIF1-F1
#
_cell.length_a   1.000
_cell.length_b   1.000
_cell.length_c   1.000
_cell.angle_alpha   90.00
_cell.angle_beta   90.00
_cell.angle_gamma   90.00
#
_symmetry.space_group_name_H-M   'P 1'
#
loop_
_entity.id
_entity.type
_entity.pdbx_description
1 polymer ?
#
loop_
_entity_poly.entity_id
_entity_poly.type
_entity_poly.pdbx_seq_one_letter_code
_entity_poly.pdbx_strand_id
1 'polypeptide(L)'
;MSLKTEAIVVGAGIAGVMTALSLLRKGASVTLIDRWEPGHPRASSSDYNRIFRSIHGKDEFYTKWVREARLRWMELQEEMGVKLYHECGALILAGEGHTDWEDATIGTFEKLGVPHFKISTDEIRVRFPQFSTEKVAWGLYEPEAGMVMSHLAVVQTAQLFEHEGGKIKRGRVMCDEAERLMLDGKPLEADVIVVCTGPWLGEMYRRTVRPISKVVRQNIIYTSTPDSDPTFDAYTMPCWIDHGYGAYGIPSVNGHGVKAAIAWTDTIIDLDEDERVVDEATFNRTRQYLRHRLPGLVGQRAVDQKACQIAMTPDTHFILDFHPEHENVLLSGGCSGHLFKHGPVYGEFSAGVALGEWGTADRFKITDRTSLSTGDSPSGR
;
A
#
# COMPACT_ATOMS: atom_id res chain seq x y z
N MET A 1 26.27 -21.49 22.47
CA MET A 1 25.04 -20.88 21.92
C MET A 1 25.48 -19.75 21.02
N SER A 2 25.12 -19.77 19.73
CA SER A 2 25.29 -18.59 18.88
C SER A 2 24.50 -17.45 19.52
N LEU A 3 25.10 -16.27 19.68
CA LEU A 3 24.35 -15.08 20.06
C LEU A 3 23.29 -14.84 18.97
N LYS A 4 22.06 -14.49 19.37
CA LYS A 4 21.00 -14.11 18.43
C LYS A 4 21.35 -12.75 17.82
N THR A 5 21.17 -12.60 16.51
CA THR A 5 21.29 -11.30 15.84
C THR A 5 20.38 -10.26 16.51
N GLU A 6 20.95 -9.14 16.94
CA GLU A 6 20.19 -8.00 17.45
C GLU A 6 19.74 -7.12 16.28
N ALA A 7 18.43 -7.02 16.07
CA ALA A 7 17.86 -6.24 14.98
C ALA A 7 17.00 -5.09 15.52
N ILE A 8 17.12 -3.92 14.89
CA ILE A 8 16.22 -2.80 15.12
C ILE A 8 15.44 -2.50 13.85
N VAL A 9 14.13 -2.35 13.95
CA VAL A 9 13.28 -1.87 12.86
C VAL A 9 12.80 -0.47 13.21
N VAL A 10 12.97 0.49 12.32
CA VAL A 10 12.60 1.90 12.52
C VAL A 10 11.38 2.24 11.66
N GLY A 11 10.27 2.58 12.30
CA GLY A 11 8.98 2.85 11.69
C GLY A 11 8.03 1.65 11.80
N ALA A 12 6.91 1.80 12.51
CA ALA A 12 5.87 0.81 12.76
C ALA A 12 4.65 0.96 11.81
N GLY A 13 4.92 1.33 10.56
CA GLY A 13 3.96 1.19 9.46
C GLY A 13 3.90 -0.26 8.95
N ILE A 14 3.16 -0.49 7.86
CA ILE A 14 2.96 -1.84 7.31
C ILE A 14 4.26 -2.59 6.99
N ALA A 15 5.23 -1.91 6.37
CA ALA A 15 6.53 -2.53 6.06
C ALA A 15 7.28 -2.89 7.36
N GLY A 16 7.28 -1.99 8.34
CA GLY A 16 7.98 -2.21 9.60
C GLY A 16 7.42 -3.33 10.45
N VAL A 17 6.10 -3.36 10.67
CA VAL A 17 5.49 -4.42 11.50
C VAL A 17 5.65 -5.80 10.86
N MET A 18 5.55 -5.89 9.53
CA MET A 18 5.74 -7.16 8.80
C MET A 18 7.21 -7.60 8.82
N THR A 19 8.15 -6.67 8.60
CA THR A 19 9.59 -6.99 8.69
C THR A 19 10.00 -7.38 10.11
N ALA A 20 9.50 -6.67 11.14
CA ALA A 20 9.82 -6.96 12.53
C ALA A 20 9.32 -8.34 12.96
N LEU A 21 8.07 -8.70 12.60
CA LEU A 21 7.51 -10.04 12.83
C LEU A 21 8.34 -11.11 12.12
N SER A 22 8.68 -10.90 10.84
CA SER A 22 9.48 -11.85 10.07
C SER A 22 10.90 -12.03 10.61
N LEU A 23 11.58 -10.96 11.04
CA LEU A 23 12.89 -11.05 11.69
C LEU A 23 12.82 -11.84 13.00
N LEU A 24 11.79 -11.59 13.82
CA LEU A 24 11.58 -12.29 15.09
C LEU A 24 11.37 -13.80 14.86
N ARG A 25 10.52 -14.16 13.90
CA ARG A 25 10.24 -15.56 13.53
C ARG A 25 11.46 -16.26 12.90
N LYS A 26 12.37 -15.52 12.29
CA LYS A 26 13.68 -16.01 11.83
C LYS A 26 14.73 -16.14 12.94
N GLY A 27 14.37 -15.81 14.19
CA GLY A 27 15.20 -16.06 15.38
C GLY A 27 16.01 -14.86 15.88
N ALA A 28 15.87 -13.68 15.26
CA ALA A 28 16.51 -12.45 15.73
C ALA A 28 15.89 -11.93 17.04
N SER A 29 16.64 -11.14 17.80
CA SER A 29 16.14 -10.33 18.91
C SER A 29 15.75 -8.96 18.36
N VAL A 30 14.46 -8.66 18.29
CA VAL A 30 13.95 -7.49 17.53
C VAL A 30 13.37 -6.41 18.43
N THR A 31 13.81 -5.17 18.22
CA THR A 31 13.14 -3.97 18.74
C THR A 31 12.55 -3.16 17.58
N LEU A 32 11.24 -2.92 17.60
CA LEU A 32 10.54 -2.03 16.69
C LEU A 32 10.40 -0.65 17.33
N ILE A 33 10.90 0.40 16.68
CA ILE A 33 10.88 1.78 17.17
C ILE A 33 10.03 2.63 16.25
N ASP A 34 9.07 3.37 16.78
CA ASP A 34 8.34 4.41 16.05
C ASP A 34 8.19 5.67 16.91
N ARG A 35 8.08 6.84 16.28
CA ARG A 35 7.83 8.10 16.99
C ARG A 35 6.40 8.20 17.53
N TRP A 36 5.50 7.35 17.05
CA TRP A 36 4.10 7.21 17.44
C TRP A 36 3.74 5.74 17.70
N GLU A 37 2.46 5.48 17.97
CA GLU A 37 1.93 4.11 18.06
C GLU A 37 1.74 3.48 16.66
N PRO A 38 1.87 2.14 16.53
CA PRO A 38 1.45 1.43 15.33
C PRO A 38 0.01 1.81 14.92
N GLY A 39 -0.20 2.05 13.63
CA GLY A 39 -1.51 2.46 13.10
C GLY A 39 -1.80 3.96 13.23
N HIS A 40 -0.84 4.78 13.67
CA HIS A 40 -1.02 6.24 13.82
C HIS A 40 -1.55 6.92 12.52
N PRO A 41 -2.51 7.87 12.61
CA PRO A 41 -3.13 8.52 11.45
C PRO A 41 -2.19 9.31 10.53
N ARG A 42 -0.95 9.58 10.96
CA ARG A 42 0.06 10.20 10.09
C ARG A 42 0.81 9.20 9.20
N ALA A 43 0.71 7.90 9.41
CA ALA A 43 1.38 6.91 8.56
C ALA A 43 0.68 6.77 7.19
N SER A 44 1.42 6.48 6.11
CA SER A 44 0.81 6.14 4.80
C SER A 44 0.00 4.83 4.83
N SER A 45 0.30 3.95 5.79
CA SER A 45 -0.46 2.73 6.04
C SER A 45 -1.76 2.97 6.82
N SER A 46 -2.00 4.20 7.30
CA SER A 46 -3.19 4.52 8.08
C SER A 46 -4.38 4.84 7.18
N ASP A 47 -5.44 4.05 7.36
CA ASP A 47 -6.79 4.19 6.82
C ASP A 47 -7.59 2.94 7.24
N TYR A 48 -8.90 2.93 6.98
CA TYR A 48 -9.72 1.73 7.22
C TYR A 48 -9.30 0.56 6.33
N ASN A 49 -9.07 0.80 5.04
CA ASN A 49 -8.80 -0.26 4.07
C ASN A 49 -7.91 0.16 2.89
N ARG A 50 -7.36 -0.84 2.20
CA ARG A 50 -6.52 -0.73 0.98
C ARG A 50 -6.96 -1.77 -0.04
N ILE A 51 -6.99 -1.38 -1.33
CA ILE A 51 -7.29 -2.30 -2.42
C ILE A 51 -6.20 -3.37 -2.49
N PHE A 52 -6.63 -4.62 -2.63
CA PHE A 52 -5.80 -5.78 -2.90
C PHE A 52 -6.17 -6.31 -4.29
N ARG A 53 -5.21 -6.34 -5.22
CA ARG A 53 -5.44 -6.74 -6.62
C ARG A 53 -4.13 -7.17 -7.27
N SER A 54 -4.18 -8.11 -8.21
CA SER A 54 -3.00 -8.69 -8.84
C SER A 54 -2.50 -7.90 -10.06
N ILE A 55 -3.33 -7.02 -10.65
CA ILE A 55 -2.97 -6.27 -11.87
C ILE A 55 -1.74 -5.37 -11.70
N HIS A 56 -0.69 -5.64 -12.50
CA HIS A 56 0.57 -4.88 -12.62
C HIS A 56 1.04 -4.80 -14.10
N GLY A 57 0.12 -4.80 -15.07
CA GLY A 57 0.47 -4.78 -16.49
C GLY A 57 1.26 -6.02 -16.91
N LYS A 58 2.41 -5.80 -17.56
CA LYS A 58 3.33 -6.86 -18.00
C LYS A 58 4.24 -7.40 -16.88
N ASP A 59 4.22 -6.78 -15.70
CA ASP A 59 5.13 -7.16 -14.62
C ASP A 59 4.64 -8.44 -13.90
N GLU A 60 5.21 -9.56 -14.31
CA GLU A 60 4.94 -10.87 -13.71
C GLU A 60 5.41 -10.98 -12.26
N PHE A 61 6.45 -10.23 -11.87
CA PHE A 61 7.04 -10.33 -10.53
C PHE A 61 6.08 -9.79 -9.47
N TYR A 62 5.55 -8.56 -9.65
CA TYR A 62 4.60 -8.02 -8.69
C TYR A 62 3.29 -8.79 -8.69
N THR A 63 2.86 -9.28 -9.85
CA THR A 63 1.68 -10.13 -9.94
C THR A 63 1.86 -11.39 -9.08
N LYS A 64 2.97 -12.14 -9.24
CA LYS A 64 3.30 -13.31 -8.39
C LYS A 64 3.33 -12.96 -6.91
N TRP A 65 3.97 -11.85 -6.55
CA TRP A 65 4.03 -11.40 -5.16
C TRP A 65 2.67 -11.07 -4.56
N VAL A 66 1.72 -10.51 -5.32
CA VAL A 66 0.36 -10.34 -4.82
C VAL A 66 -0.30 -11.70 -4.58
N ARG A 67 -0.13 -12.65 -5.50
CA ARG A 67 -0.72 -13.99 -5.35
C ARG A 67 -0.21 -14.69 -4.09
N GLU A 68 1.09 -14.62 -3.82
CA GLU A 68 1.69 -15.10 -2.58
C GLU A 68 1.19 -14.31 -1.36
N ALA A 69 1.14 -12.98 -1.45
CA ALA A 69 0.68 -12.14 -0.36
C ALA A 69 -0.78 -12.40 0.00
N ARG A 70 -1.64 -12.81 -0.95
CA ARG A 70 -3.02 -13.20 -0.68
C ARG A 70 -3.05 -14.35 0.33
N LEU A 71 -2.25 -15.38 0.09
CA LEU A 71 -2.14 -16.53 0.98
C LEU A 71 -1.61 -16.12 2.35
N ARG A 72 -0.57 -15.28 2.40
CA ARG A 72 -0.01 -14.77 3.66
C ARG A 72 -1.00 -13.93 4.45
N TRP A 73 -1.81 -13.10 3.79
CA TRP A 73 -2.87 -12.35 4.45
C TRP A 73 -3.95 -13.27 5.03
N MET A 74 -4.31 -14.33 4.30
CA MET A 74 -5.25 -15.35 4.77
C MET A 74 -4.70 -16.14 5.97
N GLU A 75 -3.42 -16.49 5.96
CA GLU A 75 -2.74 -17.14 7.09
C GLU A 75 -2.69 -16.23 8.33
N LEU A 76 -2.27 -14.97 8.16
CA LEU A 76 -2.19 -14.00 9.27
C LEU A 76 -3.55 -13.70 9.89
N GLN A 77 -4.62 -13.56 9.10
CA GLN A 77 -5.95 -13.33 9.67
C GLN A 77 -6.46 -14.53 10.49
N GLU A 78 -6.12 -15.75 10.09
CA GLU A 78 -6.52 -16.97 10.79
C GLU A 78 -5.76 -17.06 12.11
N GLU A 79 -4.45 -16.80 12.07
CA GLU A 79 -3.60 -16.76 13.26
C GLU A 79 -4.06 -15.70 14.27
N MET A 80 -4.44 -14.52 13.80
CA MET A 80 -4.92 -13.43 14.65
C MET A 80 -6.39 -13.62 15.10
N GLY A 81 -7.14 -14.51 14.46
CA GLY A 81 -8.60 -14.64 14.68
C GLY A 81 -9.39 -13.38 14.29
N VAL A 82 -8.84 -12.55 13.39
CA VAL A 82 -9.39 -11.24 13.01
C VAL A 82 -9.53 -11.17 11.50
N LYS A 83 -10.72 -10.85 10.99
CA LYS A 83 -10.96 -10.71 9.55
C LYS A 83 -10.18 -9.51 8.97
N LEU A 84 -9.04 -9.77 8.33
CA LEU A 84 -8.23 -8.75 7.66
C LEU A 84 -8.53 -8.64 6.17
N TYR A 85 -8.69 -9.78 5.48
CA TYR A 85 -8.88 -9.82 4.04
C TYR A 85 -10.35 -10.05 3.67
N HIS A 86 -10.91 -9.12 2.89
CA HIS A 86 -12.23 -9.23 2.30
C HIS A 86 -12.08 -9.48 0.80
N GLU A 87 -12.38 -10.71 0.37
CA GLU A 87 -12.40 -11.14 -1.03
C GLU A 87 -13.73 -10.73 -1.68
N CYS A 88 -13.87 -9.43 -1.95
CA CYS A 88 -15.03 -8.86 -2.64
C CYS A 88 -14.84 -8.76 -4.17
N GLY A 89 -13.68 -9.17 -4.66
CA GLY A 89 -13.24 -8.92 -6.03
C GLY A 89 -12.77 -7.49 -6.28
N ALA A 90 -12.16 -7.29 -7.45
CA ALA A 90 -11.81 -5.98 -7.98
C ALA A 90 -12.22 -5.87 -9.45
N LEU A 91 -12.87 -4.77 -9.81
CA LEU A 91 -13.26 -4.43 -11.17
C LEU A 91 -12.38 -3.30 -11.69
N ILE A 92 -11.57 -3.58 -12.70
CA ILE A 92 -10.82 -2.57 -13.43
C ILE A 92 -11.69 -2.14 -14.61
N LEU A 93 -12.08 -0.87 -14.62
CA LEU A 93 -12.89 -0.23 -15.65
C LEU A 93 -11.95 0.31 -16.73
N ALA A 94 -11.84 -0.43 -17.83
CA ALA A 94 -11.00 -0.06 -18.95
C ALA A 94 -11.71 1.08 -19.72
N GLY A 95 -11.10 2.26 -19.70
CA GLY A 95 -11.66 3.46 -20.34
C GLY A 95 -11.52 3.41 -21.86
N GLU A 96 -12.42 4.08 -22.58
CA GLU A 96 -12.24 4.28 -24.03
C GLU A 96 -10.89 4.96 -24.31
N GLY A 97 -10.04 4.35 -25.13
CA GLY A 97 -8.70 4.87 -25.45
C GLY A 97 -7.65 4.73 -24.34
N HIS A 98 -7.97 4.08 -23.22
CA HIS A 98 -7.09 3.89 -22.06
C HIS A 98 -7.11 2.42 -21.60
N THR A 99 -6.61 1.50 -22.45
CA THR A 99 -6.67 0.05 -22.17
C THR A 99 -5.32 -0.67 -22.25
N ASP A 100 -4.22 0.02 -22.58
CA ASP A 100 -2.92 -0.63 -22.82
C ASP A 100 -2.42 -1.44 -21.62
N TRP A 101 -2.63 -0.95 -20.41
CA TRP A 101 -2.18 -1.61 -19.19
C TRP A 101 -3.08 -2.81 -18.83
N GLU A 102 -4.40 -2.68 -19.01
CA GLU A 102 -5.38 -3.74 -18.82
C GLU A 102 -5.24 -4.86 -19.84
N ASP A 103 -5.07 -4.52 -21.12
CA ASP A 103 -4.87 -5.49 -22.20
C ASP A 103 -3.56 -6.27 -22.00
N ALA A 104 -2.49 -5.58 -21.59
CA ALA A 104 -1.24 -6.24 -21.23
C ALA A 104 -1.36 -7.19 -20.03
N THR A 105 -2.23 -6.86 -19.07
CA THR A 105 -2.43 -7.64 -17.85
C THR A 105 -3.04 -9.00 -18.13
N ILE A 106 -3.95 -9.11 -19.11
CA ILE A 106 -4.62 -10.37 -19.44
C ILE A 106 -3.59 -11.47 -19.76
N GLY A 107 -2.61 -11.17 -20.61
CA GLY A 107 -1.55 -12.13 -20.94
C GLY A 107 -0.70 -12.53 -19.72
N THR A 108 -0.44 -11.60 -18.80
CA THR A 108 0.22 -11.88 -17.52
C THR A 108 -0.63 -12.80 -16.64
N PHE A 109 -1.93 -12.54 -16.54
CA PHE A 109 -2.86 -13.32 -15.73
C PHE A 109 -3.03 -14.74 -16.27
N GLU A 110 -3.15 -14.92 -17.59
CA GLU A 110 -3.21 -16.24 -18.25
C GLU A 110 -1.97 -17.07 -17.94
N LYS A 111 -0.77 -16.49 -18.11
CA LYS A 111 0.50 -17.18 -17.81
C LYS A 111 0.64 -17.60 -16.35
N LEU A 112 0.17 -16.76 -15.43
CA LEU A 112 0.31 -16.96 -13.99
C LEU A 112 -0.89 -17.68 -13.35
N GLY A 113 -1.92 -18.02 -14.13
CA GLY A 113 -3.12 -18.69 -13.65
C GLY A 113 -3.94 -17.83 -12.68
N VAL A 114 -3.93 -16.50 -12.84
CA VAL A 114 -4.77 -15.61 -12.03
C VAL A 114 -6.21 -15.71 -12.52
N PRO A 115 -7.19 -16.11 -11.69
CA PRO A 115 -8.60 -16.12 -12.09
C PRO A 115 -9.05 -14.72 -12.47
N HIS A 116 -9.61 -14.56 -13.66
CA HIS A 116 -10.07 -13.27 -14.16
C HIS A 116 -11.13 -13.42 -15.25
N PHE A 117 -11.88 -12.35 -15.48
CA PHE A 117 -12.88 -12.28 -16.53
C PHE A 117 -12.81 -10.93 -17.25
N LYS A 118 -12.64 -10.95 -18.56
CA LYS A 118 -12.91 -9.79 -19.43
C LYS A 118 -14.41 -9.75 -19.69
N ILE A 119 -15.10 -8.76 -19.13
CA ILE A 119 -16.56 -8.63 -19.19
C ILE A 119 -16.99 -7.39 -19.97
N SER A 120 -18.08 -7.51 -20.70
CA SER A 120 -18.71 -6.41 -21.43
C SER A 120 -19.38 -5.40 -20.50
N THR A 121 -19.72 -4.21 -21.02
CA THR A 121 -20.48 -3.22 -20.24
C THR A 121 -21.88 -3.72 -19.87
N ASP A 122 -22.53 -4.55 -20.69
CA ASP A 122 -23.80 -5.18 -20.35
C ASP A 122 -23.67 -6.15 -19.19
N GLU A 123 -22.60 -6.96 -19.16
CA GLU A 123 -22.30 -7.83 -18.03
C GLU A 123 -21.98 -7.04 -16.76
N ILE A 124 -21.27 -5.90 -16.86
CA ILE A 124 -21.05 -5.00 -15.72
C ILE A 124 -22.39 -4.50 -15.17
N ARG A 125 -23.30 -4.01 -16.03
CA ARG A 125 -24.62 -3.52 -15.59
C ARG A 125 -25.46 -4.58 -14.89
N VAL A 126 -25.34 -5.85 -15.31
CA VAL A 126 -26.06 -6.97 -14.70
C VAL A 126 -25.42 -7.41 -13.39
N ARG A 127 -24.09 -7.58 -13.35
CA ARG A 127 -23.38 -8.11 -12.17
C ARG A 127 -23.17 -7.06 -11.10
N PHE A 128 -22.89 -5.83 -11.52
CA PHE A 128 -22.55 -4.70 -10.66
C PHE A 128 -23.39 -3.46 -11.06
N PRO A 129 -24.72 -3.50 -10.85
CA PRO A 129 -25.64 -2.45 -11.27
C PRO A 129 -25.39 -1.08 -10.62
N GLN A 130 -24.51 -1.03 -9.61
CA GLN A 130 -24.07 0.19 -8.94
C GLN A 130 -23.26 1.10 -9.87
N PHE A 131 -22.56 0.51 -10.85
CA PHE A 131 -21.66 1.23 -11.74
C PHE A 131 -22.39 1.72 -12.99
N SER A 132 -22.35 3.03 -13.21
CA SER A 132 -22.49 3.56 -14.56
C SER A 132 -21.34 3.07 -15.42
N THR A 133 -21.63 2.65 -16.65
CA THR A 133 -20.61 2.22 -17.63
C THR A 133 -20.34 3.28 -18.70
N GLU A 134 -20.76 4.52 -18.47
CA GLU A 134 -20.44 5.62 -19.38
C GLU A 134 -18.91 5.75 -19.51
N LYS A 135 -18.41 5.88 -20.75
CA LYS A 135 -16.98 5.92 -21.13
C LYS A 135 -16.14 4.70 -20.72
N VAL A 136 -16.79 3.58 -20.45
CA VAL A 136 -16.11 2.29 -20.20
C VAL A 136 -16.23 1.45 -21.45
N ALA A 137 -15.10 0.97 -21.95
CA ALA A 137 -15.08 0.07 -23.10
C ALA A 137 -15.42 -1.37 -22.68
N TRP A 138 -14.85 -1.83 -21.56
CA TRP A 138 -15.04 -3.16 -20.98
C TRP A 138 -14.48 -3.19 -19.54
N GLY A 139 -14.68 -4.30 -18.82
CA GLY A 139 -14.15 -4.48 -17.46
C GLY A 139 -13.24 -5.70 -17.33
N LEU A 140 -12.14 -5.59 -16.59
CA LEU A 140 -11.39 -6.74 -16.10
C LEU A 140 -11.80 -7.02 -14.67
N TYR A 141 -12.46 -8.15 -14.43
CA TYR A 141 -12.89 -8.56 -13.10
C TYR A 141 -11.98 -9.66 -12.54
N GLU A 142 -11.35 -9.38 -11.40
CA GLU A 142 -10.55 -10.32 -10.61
C GLU A 142 -11.37 -10.74 -9.38
N PRO A 143 -11.98 -11.94 -9.34
CA PRO A 143 -12.85 -12.37 -8.24
C PRO A 143 -12.11 -12.57 -6.92
N GLU A 144 -10.85 -12.98 -6.98
CA GLU A 144 -10.02 -13.26 -5.80
C GLU A 144 -9.28 -12.03 -5.26
N ALA A 145 -9.55 -10.86 -5.84
CA ALA A 145 -9.09 -9.57 -5.32
C ALA A 145 -10.05 -9.05 -4.23
N GLY A 146 -9.78 -7.85 -3.73
CA GLY A 146 -10.67 -7.17 -2.81
C GLY A 146 -9.95 -6.11 -2.00
N MET A 147 -9.95 -6.26 -0.68
CA MET A 147 -9.33 -5.29 0.22
C MET A 147 -8.73 -5.92 1.47
N VAL A 148 -7.74 -5.24 2.04
CA VAL A 148 -7.22 -5.51 3.38
C VAL A 148 -7.61 -4.38 4.31
N MET A 149 -8.09 -4.70 5.51
CA MET A 149 -8.39 -3.74 6.58
C MET A 149 -7.09 -3.17 7.14
N SER A 150 -6.64 -2.03 6.59
CA SER A 150 -5.24 -1.60 6.69
C SER A 150 -4.80 -1.17 8.09
N HIS A 151 -5.60 -0.35 8.77
CA HIS A 151 -5.28 0.05 10.14
C HIS A 151 -5.29 -1.17 11.07
N LEU A 152 -6.29 -2.03 10.92
CA LEU A 152 -6.41 -3.26 11.72
C LEU A 152 -5.23 -4.20 11.48
N ALA A 153 -4.84 -4.42 10.23
CA ALA A 153 -3.67 -5.22 9.90
C ALA A 153 -2.39 -4.72 10.59
N VAL A 154 -2.12 -3.41 10.56
CA VAL A 154 -0.92 -2.87 11.21
C VAL A 154 -0.95 -3.08 12.72
N VAL A 155 -2.09 -2.75 13.36
CA VAL A 155 -2.22 -2.85 14.82
C VAL A 155 -2.17 -4.31 15.29
N GLN A 156 -2.87 -5.21 14.59
CA GLN A 156 -2.88 -6.64 14.94
C GLN A 156 -1.53 -7.31 14.70
N THR A 157 -0.82 -6.96 13.61
CA THR A 157 0.56 -7.46 13.39
C THR A 157 1.51 -6.95 14.48
N ALA A 158 1.40 -5.70 14.91
CA ALA A 158 2.21 -5.18 16.01
C ALA A 158 1.93 -5.89 17.34
N GLN A 159 0.66 -6.16 17.65
CA GLN A 159 0.26 -6.92 18.84
C GLN A 159 0.76 -8.37 18.80
N LEU A 160 0.66 -9.03 17.64
CA LEU A 160 1.18 -10.38 17.44
C LEU A 160 2.71 -10.41 17.61
N PHE A 161 3.41 -9.42 17.07
CA PHE A 161 4.86 -9.27 17.25
C PHE A 161 5.26 -9.15 18.72
N GLU A 162 4.56 -8.34 19.52
CA GLU A 162 4.83 -8.25 20.97
C GLU A 162 4.50 -9.54 21.70
N HIS A 163 3.37 -10.18 21.35
CA HIS A 163 2.97 -11.47 21.91
C HIS A 163 4.01 -12.57 21.66
N GLU A 164 4.68 -12.56 20.50
CA GLU A 164 5.78 -13.48 20.17
C GLU A 164 7.14 -13.11 20.81
N GLY A 165 7.19 -12.04 21.61
CA GLY A 165 8.38 -11.63 22.36
C GLY A 165 9.19 -10.50 21.72
N GLY A 166 8.68 -9.90 20.64
CA GLY A 166 9.20 -8.65 20.10
C GLY A 166 9.02 -7.48 21.08
N LYS A 167 9.83 -6.43 20.93
CA LYS A 167 9.74 -5.23 21.77
C LYS A 167 9.33 -4.02 20.93
N ILE A 168 8.25 -3.34 21.29
CA ILE A 168 7.90 -2.05 20.71
C ILE A 168 8.36 -0.92 21.64
N LYS A 169 8.97 0.12 21.07
CA LYS A 169 9.40 1.32 21.81
C LYS A 169 8.97 2.57 21.06
N ARG A 170 8.50 3.56 21.82
CA ARG A 170 8.37 4.92 21.30
C ARG A 170 9.74 5.61 21.31
N GLY A 171 10.09 6.26 20.22
CA GLY A 171 11.33 7.02 20.10
C GLY A 171 11.45 7.73 18.75
N ARG A 172 12.06 8.91 18.73
CA ARG A 172 12.27 9.63 17.46
C ARG A 172 13.65 9.28 16.93
N VAL A 173 13.67 8.51 15.84
CA VAL A 173 14.89 8.20 15.10
C VAL A 173 15.03 9.16 13.92
N MET A 174 16.17 9.83 13.84
CA MET A 174 16.57 10.72 12.74
C MET A 174 18.00 10.41 12.33
N CYS A 175 18.46 10.94 11.20
CA CYS A 175 19.86 10.89 10.85
C CYS A 175 20.61 12.17 11.22
N ASP A 176 21.92 12.06 11.46
CA ASP A 176 22.84 13.21 11.45
C ASP A 176 23.25 13.62 10.02
N GLU A 177 24.17 14.58 9.89
CA GLU A 177 24.66 15.07 8.58
C GLU A 177 25.39 13.99 7.76
N ALA A 178 25.92 12.93 8.41
CA ALA A 178 26.55 11.79 7.76
C ALA A 178 25.55 10.65 7.50
N GLU A 179 24.25 10.90 7.64
CA GLU A 179 23.18 9.91 7.51
C GLU A 179 23.25 8.75 8.53
N ARG A 180 23.97 8.94 9.65
CA ARG A 180 24.02 7.96 10.74
C ARG A 180 22.75 8.05 11.59
N LEU A 181 22.15 6.90 11.91
CA LEU A 181 20.92 6.83 12.69
C LEU A 181 21.15 7.21 14.17
N MET A 182 20.28 8.10 14.65
CA MET A 182 20.30 8.64 16.00
C MET A 182 18.92 8.45 16.64
N LEU A 183 18.85 7.79 17.79
CA LEU A 183 17.66 7.72 18.64
C LEU A 183 17.75 8.81 19.71
N ASP A 184 16.85 9.80 19.63
CA ASP A 184 16.77 10.91 20.59
C ASP A 184 18.15 11.59 20.82
N GLY A 185 18.94 11.72 19.75
CA GLY A 185 20.25 12.38 19.74
C GLY A 185 21.44 11.47 20.12
N LYS A 186 21.23 10.18 20.35
CA LYS A 186 22.31 9.20 20.61
C LYS A 186 22.44 8.22 19.44
N PRO A 187 23.66 7.76 19.09
CA PRO A 187 23.82 6.74 18.05
C PRO A 187 22.97 5.50 18.32
N LEU A 188 22.26 5.06 17.28
CA LEU A 188 21.50 3.82 17.30
C LEU A 188 22.39 2.68 16.80
N GLU A 189 22.54 1.62 17.60
CA GLU A 189 23.44 0.50 17.31
C GLU A 189 22.70 -0.84 17.43
N ALA A 190 22.94 -1.73 16.47
CA ALA A 190 22.44 -3.09 16.38
C ALA A 190 23.28 -3.86 15.33
N ASP A 191 23.18 -5.19 15.29
CA ASP A 191 23.80 -5.99 14.23
C ASP A 191 23.20 -5.66 12.86
N VAL A 192 21.90 -5.37 12.80
CA VAL A 192 21.21 -4.86 11.62
C VAL A 192 20.10 -3.87 11.99
N ILE A 193 19.97 -2.80 11.21
CA ILE A 193 18.91 -1.80 11.37
C ILE A 193 18.12 -1.71 10.06
N VAL A 194 16.83 -2.01 10.09
CA VAL A 194 15.94 -1.88 8.92
C VAL A 194 15.09 -0.62 9.06
N VAL A 195 15.22 0.32 8.12
CA VAL A 195 14.53 1.61 8.16
C VAL A 195 13.29 1.60 7.26
N CYS A 196 12.13 1.51 7.90
CA CYS A 196 10.79 1.41 7.33
C CYS A 196 9.96 2.69 7.54
N THR A 197 10.57 3.87 7.46
CA THR A 197 9.95 5.16 7.85
C THR A 197 9.03 5.78 6.79
N GLY A 198 8.68 5.02 5.75
CA GLY A 198 7.71 5.41 4.74
C GLY A 198 8.10 6.74 4.07
N PRO A 199 7.23 7.76 4.07
CA PRO A 199 7.51 9.02 3.40
C PRO A 199 8.63 9.84 4.06
N TRP A 200 8.96 9.59 5.33
CA TRP A 200 10.10 10.25 6.00
C TRP A 200 11.46 9.70 5.56
N LEU A 201 11.51 8.60 4.81
CA LEU A 201 12.77 7.98 4.40
C LEU A 201 13.67 8.96 3.61
N GLY A 202 13.09 9.74 2.70
CA GLY A 202 13.82 10.77 1.93
C GLY A 202 14.27 11.97 2.78
N GLU A 203 13.58 12.28 3.87
CA GLU A 203 13.99 13.36 4.79
C GLU A 203 15.14 12.93 5.70
N MET A 204 15.14 11.66 6.11
CA MET A 204 16.22 11.05 6.89
C MET A 204 17.49 10.86 6.05
N TYR A 205 17.33 10.38 4.82
CA TYR A 205 18.44 10.09 3.90
C TYR A 205 18.46 11.08 2.74
N ARG A 206 18.92 12.30 3.04
CA ARG A 206 18.89 13.45 2.13
C ARG A 206 19.78 13.29 0.91
N ARG A 207 20.88 12.55 1.01
CA ARG A 207 21.80 12.27 -0.11
C ARG A 207 21.43 10.95 -0.78
N THR A 208 21.10 9.93 0.02
CA THR A 208 20.94 8.56 -0.48
C THR A 208 19.54 8.28 -1.07
N VAL A 209 18.46 8.78 -0.46
CA VAL A 209 17.08 8.45 -0.86
C VAL A 209 16.32 9.63 -1.46
N ARG A 210 16.49 10.85 -0.92
CA ARG A 210 15.77 12.03 -1.42
C ARG A 210 15.86 12.25 -2.94
N PRO A 211 17.00 12.03 -3.62
CA PRO A 211 17.09 12.21 -5.07
C PRO A 211 16.16 11.29 -5.88
N ILE A 212 15.75 10.16 -5.29
CA ILE A 212 14.90 9.14 -5.93
C ILE A 212 13.54 8.99 -5.22
N SER A 213 13.15 9.96 -4.39
CA SER A 213 11.88 9.90 -3.66
C SER A 213 11.15 11.23 -3.63
N LYS A 214 9.90 11.22 -4.10
CA LYS A 214 8.98 12.36 -4.05
C LYS A 214 7.77 12.01 -3.21
N VAL A 215 7.43 12.84 -2.23
CA VAL A 215 6.21 12.68 -1.43
C VAL A 215 5.07 13.43 -2.09
N VAL A 216 3.97 12.72 -2.34
CA VAL A 216 2.77 13.27 -2.99
C VAL A 216 1.55 13.02 -2.13
N ARG A 217 0.62 13.98 -2.12
CA ARG A 217 -0.65 13.89 -1.38
C ARG A 217 -1.68 13.06 -2.12
N GLN A 218 -2.55 12.38 -1.36
CA GLN A 218 -3.76 11.72 -1.84
C GLN A 218 -4.92 12.05 -0.91
N ASN A 219 -5.99 12.61 -1.45
CA ASN A 219 -7.20 12.89 -0.69
C ASN A 219 -8.26 11.82 -0.99
N ILE A 220 -8.94 11.38 0.06
CA ILE A 220 -9.89 10.26 0.06
C ILE A 220 -11.18 10.75 0.70
N ILE A 221 -12.32 10.36 0.12
CA ILE A 221 -13.65 10.62 0.68
C ILE A 221 -14.34 9.29 0.96
N TYR A 222 -14.99 9.20 2.12
CA TYR A 222 -15.94 8.16 2.46
C TYR A 222 -17.36 8.72 2.36
N THR A 223 -18.21 8.08 1.58
CA THR A 223 -19.61 8.45 1.36
C THR A 223 -20.54 7.43 2.00
N SER A 224 -21.57 7.88 2.72
CA SER A 224 -22.60 7.00 3.28
C SER A 224 -23.29 6.18 2.18
N THR A 225 -23.84 5.04 2.57
CA THR A 225 -24.73 4.24 1.72
C THR A 225 -26.20 4.55 2.06
N PRO A 226 -27.15 4.27 1.17
CA PRO A 226 -28.57 4.40 1.50
C PRO A 226 -28.97 3.47 2.66
N ASP A 227 -29.86 3.95 3.54
CA ASP A 227 -30.30 3.20 4.71
C ASP A 227 -30.93 1.86 4.32
N SER A 228 -30.51 0.79 4.98
CA SER A 228 -31.02 -0.58 4.77
C SER A 228 -30.82 -1.12 3.34
N ASP A 229 -29.96 -0.50 2.53
CA ASP A 229 -29.63 -0.95 1.18
C ASP A 229 -28.22 -1.57 1.15
N PRO A 230 -28.12 -2.90 0.94
CA PRO A 230 -26.84 -3.61 0.90
C PRO A 230 -26.05 -3.35 -0.38
N THR A 231 -26.62 -2.65 -1.37
CA THR A 231 -26.13 -2.59 -2.75
C THR A 231 -24.66 -2.16 -2.85
N PHE A 232 -24.18 -1.30 -1.96
CA PHE A 232 -22.81 -0.77 -1.98
C PHE A 232 -21.85 -1.46 -1.00
N ASP A 233 -22.27 -2.53 -0.34
CA ASP A 233 -21.43 -3.25 0.60
C ASP A 233 -20.47 -4.22 -0.10
N ALA A 234 -19.38 -4.57 0.59
CA ALA A 234 -18.31 -5.41 0.05
C ALA A 234 -18.75 -6.83 -0.34
N TYR A 235 -19.95 -7.29 -0.01
CA TYR A 235 -20.46 -8.61 -0.46
C TYR A 235 -21.29 -8.52 -1.76
N THR A 236 -21.65 -7.32 -2.22
CA THR A 236 -22.42 -7.08 -3.46
C THR A 236 -21.67 -6.26 -4.49
N MET A 237 -20.63 -5.54 -4.07
CA MET A 237 -19.88 -4.61 -4.90
C MET A 237 -18.38 -4.90 -4.76
N PRO A 238 -17.61 -4.96 -5.87
CA PRO A 238 -16.17 -5.12 -5.81
C PRO A 238 -15.46 -3.79 -5.51
N CYS A 239 -14.20 -3.87 -5.10
CA CYS A 239 -13.28 -2.74 -5.26
C CYS A 239 -13.20 -2.33 -6.73
N TRP A 240 -12.80 -1.10 -7.03
CA TRP A 240 -12.65 -0.70 -8.44
C TRP A 240 -11.49 0.24 -8.69
N ILE A 241 -11.06 0.24 -9.95
CA ILE A 241 -10.04 1.12 -10.50
C ILE A 241 -10.55 1.60 -11.85
N ASP A 242 -10.36 2.89 -12.12
CA ASP A 242 -10.85 3.57 -13.31
C ASP A 242 -9.73 4.46 -13.84
N HIS A 243 -8.85 3.89 -14.66
CA HIS A 243 -7.66 4.60 -15.14
C HIS A 243 -8.01 5.78 -16.06
N GLY A 244 -9.13 5.69 -16.79
CA GLY A 244 -9.62 6.81 -17.62
C GLY A 244 -9.93 8.07 -16.80
N TYR A 245 -10.19 7.93 -15.50
CA TYR A 245 -10.39 9.03 -14.57
C TYR A 245 -9.27 9.17 -13.52
N GLY A 246 -8.23 8.33 -13.58
CA GLY A 246 -7.22 8.22 -12.53
C GLY A 246 -7.83 7.89 -11.16
N ALA A 247 -8.98 7.22 -11.11
CA ALA A 247 -9.75 7.03 -9.90
C ALA A 247 -9.72 5.60 -9.39
N TYR A 248 -9.99 5.43 -8.10
CA TYR A 248 -10.17 4.13 -7.48
C TYR A 248 -11.13 4.23 -6.30
N GLY A 249 -11.65 3.09 -5.87
CA GLY A 249 -12.46 3.04 -4.67
C GLY A 249 -12.70 1.66 -4.12
N ILE A 250 -13.32 1.66 -2.94
CA ILE A 250 -13.58 0.48 -2.12
C ILE A 250 -15.05 0.56 -1.67
N PRO A 251 -15.82 -0.54 -1.80
CA PRO A 251 -17.20 -0.59 -1.34
C PRO A 251 -17.27 -0.42 0.19
N SER A 252 -18.49 -0.22 0.70
CA SER A 252 -18.73 -0.11 2.13
C SER A 252 -18.38 -1.43 2.83
N VAL A 253 -17.62 -1.32 3.92
CA VAL A 253 -17.29 -2.45 4.81
C VAL A 253 -17.29 -1.94 6.24
N ASN A 254 -17.82 -2.72 7.17
CA ASN A 254 -17.94 -2.38 8.60
C ASN A 254 -18.62 -1.01 8.86
N GLY A 255 -19.49 -0.56 7.95
CA GLY A 255 -20.19 0.72 8.08
C GLY A 255 -19.33 1.96 7.80
N HIS A 256 -18.12 1.83 7.24
CA HIS A 256 -17.25 2.96 6.91
C HIS A 256 -17.71 3.78 5.69
N GLY A 257 -18.68 3.26 4.93
CA GLY A 257 -19.15 3.87 3.69
C GLY A 257 -18.24 3.58 2.49
N VAL A 258 -18.69 4.01 1.32
CA VAL A 258 -17.96 3.84 0.05
C VAL A 258 -16.81 4.83 -0.01
N LYS A 259 -15.60 4.29 -0.13
CA LYS A 259 -14.37 5.06 -0.30
C LYS A 259 -14.13 5.35 -1.77
N ALA A 260 -13.77 6.59 -2.09
CA ALA A 260 -13.24 6.93 -3.41
C ALA A 260 -12.13 7.99 -3.33
N ALA A 261 -11.25 7.95 -4.32
CA ALA A 261 -10.23 8.96 -4.53
C ALA A 261 -9.98 9.13 -6.03
N ILE A 262 -9.58 10.34 -6.41
CA ILE A 262 -8.96 10.61 -7.70
C ILE A 262 -7.47 10.76 -7.41
N ALA A 263 -6.66 9.88 -7.98
CA ALA A 263 -5.23 9.90 -7.79
C ALA A 263 -4.63 11.11 -8.50
N TRP A 264 -4.13 12.05 -7.71
CA TRP A 264 -3.45 13.24 -8.20
C TRP A 264 -2.03 13.28 -7.63
N THR A 265 -1.02 13.19 -8.50
CA THR A 265 0.40 13.00 -8.10
C THR A 265 1.22 14.29 -8.14
N ASP A 266 0.61 15.42 -8.51
CA ASP A 266 1.33 16.70 -8.64
C ASP A 266 1.36 17.53 -7.36
N THR A 267 0.59 17.16 -6.34
CA THR A 267 0.60 17.86 -5.04
C THR A 267 1.75 17.35 -4.17
N ILE A 268 2.88 18.03 -4.24
CA ILE A 268 4.02 17.85 -3.31
C ILE A 268 3.65 18.46 -1.97
N ILE A 269 4.00 17.76 -0.88
CA ILE A 269 3.77 18.24 0.49
C ILE A 269 5.06 18.15 1.31
N ASP A 270 5.14 19.03 2.30
CA ASP A 270 6.06 18.90 3.42
C ASP A 270 5.38 18.08 4.53
N LEU A 271 6.05 17.04 5.03
CA LEU A 271 5.43 16.09 5.97
C LEU A 271 5.25 16.65 7.38
N ASP A 272 6.04 17.65 7.77
CA ASP A 272 5.95 18.23 9.10
C ASP A 272 4.91 19.37 9.14
N GLU A 273 4.75 20.11 8.04
CA GLU A 273 3.81 21.25 7.92
C GLU A 273 2.40 20.88 7.39
N ASP A 274 2.20 19.69 6.82
CA ASP A 274 0.89 19.32 6.27
C ASP A 274 -0.19 19.15 7.36
N GLU A 275 -1.21 20.01 7.32
CA GLU A 275 -2.37 19.98 8.23
C GLU A 275 -3.33 18.81 7.94
N ARG A 276 -3.15 18.10 6.82
CA ARG A 276 -3.97 16.93 6.42
C ARG A 276 -5.46 17.22 6.23
N VAL A 277 -5.83 18.47 5.95
CA VAL A 277 -7.21 18.88 5.65
C VAL A 277 -7.48 18.75 4.15
N VAL A 278 -8.49 17.96 3.76
CA VAL A 278 -8.90 17.83 2.36
C VAL A 278 -9.52 19.15 1.89
N ASP A 279 -8.95 19.72 0.83
CA ASP A 279 -9.44 20.98 0.26
C ASP A 279 -10.75 20.79 -0.51
N GLU A 280 -11.54 21.86 -0.59
CA GLU A 280 -12.87 21.85 -1.20
C GLU A 280 -12.83 21.49 -2.70
N ALA A 281 -11.79 21.90 -3.43
CA ALA A 281 -11.68 21.61 -4.86
C ALA A 281 -11.46 20.11 -5.11
N THR A 282 -10.56 19.49 -4.35
CA THR A 282 -10.35 18.03 -4.41
C THR A 282 -11.58 17.28 -3.94
N PHE A 283 -12.22 17.74 -2.86
CA PHE A 283 -13.46 17.15 -2.37
C PHE A 283 -14.54 17.11 -3.47
N ASN A 284 -14.80 18.27 -4.08
CA ASN A 284 -15.79 18.42 -5.14
C ASN A 284 -15.46 17.60 -6.39
N ARG A 285 -14.17 17.48 -6.75
CA ARG A 285 -13.74 16.64 -7.87
C ARG A 285 -14.07 15.17 -7.65
N THR A 286 -13.75 14.61 -6.48
CA THR A 286 -14.11 13.21 -6.16
C THR A 286 -15.62 13.02 -6.06
N ARG A 287 -16.37 13.98 -5.52
CA ARG A 287 -17.84 13.94 -5.52
C ARG A 287 -18.44 13.97 -6.92
N GLN A 288 -17.85 14.73 -7.85
CA GLN A 288 -18.26 14.74 -9.25
C GLN A 288 -18.01 13.39 -9.92
N TYR A 289 -16.85 12.78 -9.68
CA TYR A 289 -16.55 11.43 -10.16
C TYR A 289 -17.54 10.39 -9.61
N LEU A 290 -17.81 10.42 -8.30
CA LEU A 290 -18.80 9.52 -7.67
C LEU A 290 -20.19 9.68 -8.30
N ARG A 291 -20.65 10.91 -8.59
CA ARG A 291 -21.92 11.14 -9.29
C ARG A 291 -21.95 10.46 -10.67
N HIS A 292 -20.84 10.52 -11.40
CA HIS A 292 -20.74 9.91 -12.73
C HIS A 292 -20.68 8.38 -12.65
N ARG A 293 -19.83 7.82 -11.78
CA ARG A 293 -19.57 6.38 -11.75
C ARG A 293 -20.56 5.60 -10.89
N LEU A 294 -21.04 6.17 -9.78
CA LEU A 294 -21.93 5.54 -8.79
C LEU A 294 -23.17 6.42 -8.54
N PRO A 295 -24.10 6.53 -9.51
CA PRO A 295 -25.24 7.44 -9.43
C PRO A 295 -26.16 7.17 -8.24
N GLY A 296 -26.22 5.93 -7.73
CA GLY A 296 -26.99 5.59 -6.53
C GLY A 296 -26.46 6.22 -5.23
N LEU A 297 -25.27 6.83 -5.24
CA LEU A 297 -24.73 7.60 -4.11
C LEU A 297 -25.05 9.10 -4.18
N VAL A 298 -25.76 9.56 -5.21
CA VAL A 298 -26.19 10.96 -5.30
C VAL A 298 -27.13 11.27 -4.13
N GLY A 299 -26.84 12.37 -3.40
CA GLY A 299 -27.57 12.76 -2.19
C GLY A 299 -27.03 12.15 -0.89
N GLN A 300 -26.18 11.12 -0.97
CA GLN A 300 -25.52 10.54 0.20
C GLN A 300 -24.45 11.49 0.77
N ARG A 301 -24.21 11.42 2.08
CA ARG A 301 -23.34 12.35 2.82
C ARG A 301 -21.89 11.89 2.79
N ALA A 302 -20.95 12.83 2.81
CA ALA A 302 -19.58 12.49 3.17
C ALA A 302 -19.53 12.23 4.68
N VAL A 303 -19.15 11.03 5.08
CA VAL A 303 -19.10 10.60 6.48
C VAL A 303 -17.70 10.65 7.07
N ASP A 304 -16.67 10.64 6.22
CA ASP A 304 -15.28 10.83 6.61
C ASP A 304 -14.44 11.29 5.42
N GLN A 305 -13.28 11.86 5.71
CA GLN A 305 -12.29 12.32 4.74
C GLN A 305 -10.89 12.05 5.28
N LYS A 306 -9.98 11.60 4.41
CA LYS A 306 -8.58 11.37 4.79
C LYS A 306 -7.65 12.07 3.81
N ALA A 307 -6.69 12.81 4.32
CA ALA A 307 -5.48 13.13 3.59
C ALA A 307 -4.42 12.07 3.90
N CYS A 308 -3.85 11.49 2.86
CA CYS A 308 -2.80 10.48 2.89
C CYS A 308 -1.64 10.96 2.02
N GLN A 309 -0.52 10.26 2.11
CA GLN A 309 0.67 10.56 1.33
C GLN A 309 1.32 9.30 0.78
N ILE A 310 2.00 9.43 -0.35
CA ILE A 310 2.72 8.37 -1.03
C ILE A 310 4.17 8.82 -1.24
N ALA A 311 5.13 7.97 -0.89
CA ALA A 311 6.51 8.10 -1.30
C ALA A 311 6.69 7.43 -2.68
N MET A 312 6.80 8.23 -3.72
CA MET A 312 6.97 7.81 -5.11
C MET A 312 8.44 7.71 -5.47
N THR A 313 8.84 6.61 -6.09
CA THR A 313 10.12 6.49 -6.81
C THR A 313 9.91 6.77 -8.30
N PRO A 314 10.96 7.14 -9.07
CA PRO A 314 10.81 7.44 -10.50
C PRO A 314 10.20 6.30 -11.33
N ASP A 315 10.60 5.07 -11.04
CA ASP A 315 10.17 3.84 -11.70
C ASP A 315 8.97 3.15 -11.02
N THR A 316 8.48 3.72 -9.92
CA THR A 316 7.43 3.16 -9.06
C THR A 316 7.73 1.79 -8.43
N HIS A 317 8.98 1.33 -8.50
CA HIS A 317 9.44 0.16 -7.76
C HIS A 317 9.69 0.46 -6.28
N PHE A 318 9.66 -0.57 -5.43
CA PHE A 318 10.02 -0.40 -4.03
C PHE A 318 11.51 -0.03 -3.86
N ILE A 319 11.87 0.35 -2.64
CA ILE A 319 13.26 0.49 -2.20
C ILE A 319 13.50 -0.62 -1.19
N LEU A 320 14.55 -1.42 -1.41
CA LEU A 320 15.06 -2.37 -0.43
C LEU A 320 16.54 -2.56 -0.72
N ASP A 321 17.41 -1.81 -0.06
CA ASP A 321 18.85 -1.89 -0.31
C ASP A 321 19.68 -1.43 0.88
N PHE A 322 20.90 -1.94 1.00
CA PHE A 322 21.81 -1.51 2.06
C PHE A 322 22.33 -0.10 1.78
N HIS A 323 22.51 0.69 2.84
CA HIS A 323 23.11 2.00 2.74
C HIS A 323 24.58 1.88 2.30
N PRO A 324 25.04 2.68 1.32
CA PRO A 324 26.37 2.50 0.73
C PRO A 324 27.53 2.80 1.69
N GLU A 325 27.29 3.64 2.72
CA GLU A 325 28.29 4.04 3.72
C GLU A 325 28.04 3.41 5.11
N HIS A 326 26.88 2.76 5.33
CA HIS A 326 26.48 2.22 6.64
C HIS A 326 26.04 0.76 6.46
N GLU A 327 27.00 -0.16 6.50
CA GLU A 327 26.86 -1.55 6.03
C GLU A 327 25.75 -2.36 6.74
N ASN A 328 25.40 -2.01 7.98
CA ASN A 328 24.35 -2.67 8.74
C ASN A 328 22.97 -2.00 8.64
N VAL A 329 22.80 -0.99 7.77
CA VAL A 329 21.56 -0.24 7.59
C VAL A 329 20.88 -0.66 6.29
N LEU A 330 19.72 -1.31 6.41
CA LEU A 330 18.86 -1.68 5.28
C LEU A 330 17.74 -0.64 5.12
N LEU A 331 17.70 0.04 3.98
CA LEU A 331 16.64 0.98 3.64
C LEU A 331 15.46 0.21 3.06
N SER A 332 14.25 0.38 3.60
CA SER A 332 13.07 -0.39 3.22
C SER A 332 11.85 0.53 3.04
N GLY A 333 11.39 0.74 1.81
CA GLY A 333 10.31 1.67 1.53
C GLY A 333 10.01 1.86 0.04
N GLY A 334 9.86 3.12 -0.39
CA GLY A 334 9.57 3.45 -1.80
C GLY A 334 8.21 2.93 -2.26
N CYS A 335 7.18 3.02 -1.41
CA CYS A 335 5.93 2.27 -1.59
C CYS A 335 5.18 2.54 -2.90
N SER A 336 5.41 3.70 -3.53
CA SER A 336 4.84 4.15 -4.80
C SER A 336 3.32 3.95 -4.93
N GLY A 337 2.62 3.97 -3.79
CA GLY A 337 1.17 3.87 -3.69
C GLY A 337 0.62 2.44 -3.73
N HIS A 338 1.46 1.41 -3.76
CA HIS A 338 1.02 0.04 -4.03
C HIS A 338 1.65 -1.06 -3.16
N LEU A 339 2.52 -0.71 -2.19
CA LEU A 339 3.19 -1.68 -1.31
C LEU A 339 2.27 -2.43 -0.35
N PHE A 340 1.22 -1.81 0.18
CA PHE A 340 0.44 -2.37 1.30
C PHE A 340 -0.05 -3.80 1.03
N LYS A 341 -0.56 -4.07 -0.18
CA LYS A 341 -1.02 -5.41 -0.59
C LYS A 341 0.07 -6.47 -0.53
N HIS A 342 1.33 -6.10 -0.71
CA HIS A 342 2.49 -6.99 -0.62
C HIS A 342 3.04 -7.14 0.80
N GLY A 343 2.49 -6.44 1.80
CA GLY A 343 3.05 -6.27 3.13
C GLY A 343 3.72 -7.52 3.72
N PRO A 344 3.02 -8.67 3.83
CA PRO A 344 3.60 -9.90 4.37
C PRO A 344 4.81 -10.41 3.58
N VAL A 345 4.68 -10.53 2.25
CA VAL A 345 5.76 -11.00 1.36
C VAL A 345 6.94 -10.02 1.36
N TYR A 346 6.67 -8.72 1.35
CA TYR A 346 7.70 -7.69 1.41
C TYR A 346 8.44 -7.70 2.75
N GLY A 347 7.73 -7.92 3.87
CA GLY A 347 8.33 -8.04 5.19
C GLY A 347 9.16 -9.31 5.35
N GLU A 348 8.66 -10.45 4.86
CA GLU A 348 9.44 -11.68 4.73
C GLU A 348 10.72 -11.42 3.94
N PHE A 349 10.60 -10.88 2.72
CA PHE A 349 11.73 -10.56 1.82
C PHE A 349 12.75 -9.63 2.50
N SER A 350 12.27 -8.55 3.13
CA SER A 350 13.12 -7.59 3.84
C SER A 350 13.89 -8.23 4.98
N ALA A 351 13.26 -9.13 5.75
CA ALA A 351 13.90 -9.83 6.85
C ALA A 351 15.01 -10.78 6.36
N GLY A 352 14.80 -11.52 5.28
CA GLY A 352 15.86 -12.40 4.76
C GLY A 352 17.00 -11.63 4.08
N VAL A 353 16.75 -10.47 3.46
CA VAL A 353 17.83 -9.58 3.01
C VAL A 353 18.62 -9.04 4.20
N ALA A 354 17.93 -8.58 5.24
CA ALA A 354 18.57 -8.07 6.47
C ALA A 354 19.46 -9.11 7.17
N LEU A 355 19.09 -10.39 7.11
CA LEU A 355 19.85 -11.50 7.70
C LEU A 355 20.85 -12.14 6.73
N GLY A 356 20.99 -11.62 5.50
CA GLY A 356 21.91 -12.14 4.49
C GLY A 356 21.50 -13.50 3.89
N GLU A 357 20.25 -13.93 4.07
CA GLU A 357 19.69 -15.12 3.44
C GLU A 357 19.49 -14.91 1.92
N TRP A 358 19.19 -13.67 1.53
CA TRP A 358 19.01 -13.26 0.14
C TRP A 358 19.76 -11.95 -0.15
N GLY A 359 20.07 -11.71 -1.43
CA GLY A 359 20.54 -10.41 -1.88
C GLY A 359 19.40 -9.45 -2.21
N THR A 360 19.71 -8.15 -2.27
CA THR A 360 18.82 -7.13 -2.83
C THR A 360 18.44 -7.48 -4.27
N ALA A 361 17.14 -7.48 -4.60
CA ALA A 361 16.67 -7.57 -5.97
C ALA A 361 17.04 -6.30 -6.76
N ASP A 362 17.59 -6.43 -7.97
CA ASP A 362 18.10 -5.28 -8.75
C ASP A 362 17.08 -4.14 -8.90
N ARG A 363 15.80 -4.48 -9.11
CA ARG A 363 14.68 -3.52 -9.22
C ARG A 363 14.40 -2.69 -7.96
N PHE A 364 14.95 -3.07 -6.80
CA PHE A 364 14.75 -2.40 -5.52
C PHE A 364 15.97 -1.62 -5.04
N LYS A 365 17.10 -1.71 -5.77
CA LYS A 365 18.32 -0.97 -5.46
C LYS A 365 18.08 0.52 -5.48
N ILE A 366 18.89 1.28 -4.77
CA ILE A 366 18.79 2.74 -4.71
C ILE A 366 19.52 3.43 -5.87
N THR A 367 20.36 2.71 -6.63
CA THR A 367 21.10 3.25 -7.77
C THR A 367 20.33 3.09 -9.08
N ASP A 368 20.70 3.91 -10.09
CA ASP A 368 20.27 3.76 -11.49
C ASP A 368 18.75 3.81 -11.74
N ARG A 369 18.03 4.59 -10.92
CA ARG A 369 16.56 4.77 -11.00
C ARG A 369 16.20 5.80 -12.06
N THR A 370 15.44 5.39 -13.08
CA THR A 370 14.92 6.29 -14.11
C THR A 370 13.40 6.16 -14.24
N SER A 371 12.74 7.22 -14.69
CA SER A 371 11.28 7.19 -14.84
C SER A 371 10.85 6.21 -15.93
N LEU A 372 9.81 5.44 -15.64
CA LEU A 372 9.21 4.51 -16.59
C LEU A 372 8.00 5.13 -17.28
N SER A 373 7.65 4.61 -18.46
CA SER A 373 6.36 4.90 -19.08
C SER A 373 5.24 4.24 -18.28
N THR A 374 4.00 4.74 -18.37
CA THR A 374 2.84 4.13 -17.68
C THR A 374 2.66 2.66 -18.07
N GLY A 375 2.98 2.28 -19.31
CA GLY A 375 2.88 0.90 -19.79
C GLY A 375 3.93 -0.06 -19.22
N ASP A 376 5.09 0.47 -18.82
CA ASP A 376 6.20 -0.29 -18.21
C ASP A 376 6.20 -0.19 -16.68
N SER A 377 5.49 0.79 -16.14
CA SER A 377 5.32 1.01 -14.70
C SER A 377 4.54 -0.15 -14.06
N PRO A 378 5.08 -0.83 -13.03
CA PRO A 378 4.34 -1.86 -12.31
C PRO A 378 3.11 -1.30 -11.59
N SER A 379 3.10 0.00 -11.26
CA SER A 379 1.98 0.62 -10.54
C SER A 379 0.86 1.12 -11.46
N GLY A 380 1.10 1.16 -12.78
CA GLY A 380 0.20 1.76 -13.77
C GLY A 380 0.13 3.29 -13.66
N ARG A 381 1.16 3.92 -13.09
CA ARG A 381 1.30 5.38 -12.91
C ARG A 381 2.58 5.87 -13.53
#